data_AF-A0A4Q4B6Q6-F1
#
_entry.id   AF-A0A4Q4B6Q6-F1
#
_cell.length_a   1.000
_cell.length_b   1.000
_cell.length_c   1.000
_cell.angle_alpha   90.00
_cell.angle_beta   90.00
_cell.angle_gamma   90.00
#
_symmetry.space_group_name_H-M   'P 1'
#
loop_
_entity.id
_entity.type
_entity.pdbx_description
1 polymer ?
#
loop_
_entity_poly.entity_id
_entity_poly.type
_entity_poly.pdbx_seq_one_letter_code
_entity_poly.pdbx_strand_id
1 'polypeptide(L)'
;MKVIHWTPKENKSQILENGILISDTWVSCSILTPFKNLNRWWLDFLLNDKEYIGIIFELKESDFPLVHSHWCIDTYQKQDDELNTIEKRRYSLSEILRDNPHSVFNNLSGLKEDYRKTIIWRIGNTVDDSNYLDKDGIYKSDDKKIIASGLRLIKSNPKKAEKEFFDNSDFMEFVFEDYEVLLFKNVEPNRIEKVIKTNTNYSYNELMNEIKTHYNNV
;
A
#
# COMPACT_ATOMS: atom_id res chain seq x y z
N MET A 1 -2.76 10.32 7.05
CA MET A 1 -1.89 9.32 6.39
C MET A 1 -1.87 9.68 4.92
N LYS A 2 -0.68 9.95 4.35
CA LYS A 2 -0.57 10.35 2.95
C LYS A 2 -0.55 9.14 2.04
N VAL A 3 -1.19 9.27 0.90
CA VAL A 3 -1.20 8.27 -0.17
C VAL A 3 -0.82 8.92 -1.49
N ILE A 4 -0.42 8.09 -2.45
CA ILE A 4 -0.16 8.49 -3.82
C ILE A 4 -1.05 7.68 -4.77
N HIS A 5 -1.76 8.38 -5.65
CA HIS A 5 -2.54 7.81 -6.75
C HIS A 5 -1.83 8.02 -8.08
N TRP A 6 -1.78 6.97 -8.91
CA TRP A 6 -1.18 7.00 -10.24
C TRP A 6 -2.22 7.21 -11.32
N THR A 7 -1.94 8.13 -12.24
CA THR A 7 -2.84 8.45 -13.35
C THR A 7 -2.06 8.87 -14.60
N PRO A 8 -2.58 8.61 -15.81
CA PRO A 8 -2.05 9.18 -17.04
C PRO A 8 -1.90 10.70 -16.96
N LYS A 9 -0.83 11.24 -17.54
CA LYS A 9 -0.49 12.67 -17.47
C LYS A 9 -1.56 13.57 -18.10
N GLU A 10 -2.31 13.07 -19.09
CA GLU A 10 -3.44 13.82 -19.68
C GLU A 10 -4.55 14.15 -18.68
N ASN A 11 -4.75 13.31 -17.65
CA ASN A 11 -5.79 13.52 -16.65
C ASN A 11 -5.44 14.64 -15.66
N LYS A 12 -4.21 15.18 -15.70
CA LYS A 12 -3.74 16.20 -14.76
C LYS A 12 -4.71 17.37 -14.61
N SER A 13 -5.13 17.97 -15.73
CA SER A 13 -5.97 19.17 -15.70
C SER A 13 -7.33 18.85 -15.09
N GLN A 14 -7.95 17.74 -15.51
CA GLN A 14 -9.22 17.27 -14.97
C GLN A 14 -9.14 17.04 -13.45
N ILE A 15 -8.07 16.39 -12.98
CA ILE A 15 -7.88 16.09 -11.56
C ILE A 15 -7.66 17.37 -10.73
N LEU A 16 -6.88 18.32 -11.24
CA LEU A 16 -6.67 19.59 -10.55
C LEU A 16 -7.94 20.45 -10.49
N GLU A 17 -8.80 20.35 -11.49
CA GLU A 17 -10.06 21.11 -11.56
C GLU A 17 -11.20 20.46 -10.77
N ASN A 18 -11.34 19.14 -10.85
CA ASN A 18 -12.51 18.40 -10.36
C ASN A 18 -12.18 17.34 -9.30
N GLY A 19 -10.91 17.14 -8.98
CA GLY A 19 -10.47 16.10 -8.07
C GLY A 19 -10.34 14.73 -8.74
N ILE A 20 -10.02 13.72 -7.93
CA ILE A 20 -9.99 12.33 -8.37
C ILE A 20 -11.42 11.81 -8.36
N LEU A 21 -12.01 11.71 -9.55
CA LEU A 21 -13.34 11.17 -9.75
C LEU A 21 -13.26 9.64 -9.88
N ILE A 22 -14.02 8.95 -9.05
CA ILE A 22 -14.14 7.50 -9.09
C ILE A 22 -15.43 7.19 -9.87
N SER A 23 -15.29 7.07 -11.19
CA SER A 23 -16.41 6.83 -12.12
C SER A 23 -16.84 5.36 -12.18
N ASP A 24 -15.94 4.46 -11.80
CA ASP A 24 -16.14 3.00 -11.87
C ASP A 24 -16.32 2.43 -10.45
N THR A 25 -15.44 1.51 -10.04
CA THR A 25 -15.47 0.87 -8.73
C THR A 25 -14.53 1.54 -7.73
N TRP A 26 -13.26 1.76 -8.10
CA TRP A 26 -12.25 2.27 -7.17
C TRP A 26 -11.06 2.92 -7.88
N VAL A 27 -10.21 3.60 -7.13
CA VAL A 27 -8.85 3.96 -7.56
C VAL A 27 -7.84 3.31 -6.62
N SER A 28 -6.75 2.79 -7.19
CA SER A 28 -5.63 2.26 -6.41
C SER A 28 -4.73 3.41 -5.95
N CYS A 29 -4.25 3.27 -4.72
CA CYS A 29 -3.33 4.17 -4.07
C CYS A 29 -2.29 3.40 -3.27
N SER A 30 -1.11 3.99 -3.14
CA SER A 30 -0.05 3.45 -2.30
C SER A 30 0.15 4.33 -1.07
N ILE A 31 0.37 3.72 0.09
CA ILE A 31 0.65 4.47 1.32
C ILE A 31 2.06 5.06 1.28
N LEU A 32 2.16 6.36 1.52
CA LEU A 32 3.45 7.03 1.72
C LEU A 32 3.89 6.89 3.18
N THR A 33 5.03 6.24 3.38
CA THR A 33 5.52 5.87 4.71
C THR A 33 6.69 6.74 5.16
N PRO A 34 7.03 6.79 6.46
CA PRO A 34 8.28 7.38 6.89
C PRO A 34 9.52 6.58 6.45
N PHE A 35 9.35 5.36 5.92
CA PHE A 35 10.45 4.51 5.47
C PHE A 35 10.95 4.98 4.11
N LYS A 36 12.19 5.45 4.12
CA LYS A 36 12.86 6.05 2.97
C LYS A 36 12.71 5.15 1.74
N ASN A 37 13.15 3.92 1.89
CA ASN A 37 13.36 3.08 0.72
C ASN A 37 12.07 2.48 0.14
N LEU A 38 10.98 2.46 0.91
CA LEU A 38 9.67 2.08 0.39
C LEU A 38 9.11 3.13 -0.59
N ASN A 39 9.22 4.41 -0.25
CA ASN A 39 8.76 5.47 -1.15
C ASN A 39 9.65 5.62 -2.39
N ARG A 40 10.89 5.14 -2.32
CA ARG A 40 11.83 5.18 -3.44
C ARG A 40 11.38 4.30 -4.59
N TRP A 41 10.84 3.11 -4.31
CA TRP A 41 10.34 2.21 -5.37
C TRP A 41 9.26 2.87 -6.22
N TRP A 42 8.27 3.49 -5.57
CA TRP A 42 7.21 4.28 -6.22
C TRP A 42 7.75 5.44 -7.07
N LEU A 43 8.84 6.08 -6.62
CA LEU A 43 9.53 7.12 -7.39
C LEU A 43 10.35 6.56 -8.56
N ASP A 44 10.96 5.39 -8.40
CA ASP A 44 11.74 4.75 -9.47
C ASP A 44 10.81 4.22 -10.58
N PHE A 45 9.62 3.71 -10.23
CA PHE A 45 8.54 3.42 -11.18
C PHE A 45 8.10 4.68 -11.96
N LEU A 46 7.89 5.79 -11.26
CA LEU A 46 7.56 7.11 -11.82
C LEU A 46 8.58 7.64 -12.83
N LEU A 47 9.86 7.45 -12.54
CA LEU A 47 10.94 7.99 -13.36
C LEU A 47 11.15 7.19 -14.64
N ASN A 48 10.70 5.93 -14.66
CA ASN A 48 10.81 5.04 -15.81
C ASN A 48 9.65 5.22 -16.81
N ASP A 49 8.45 5.58 -16.36
CA ASP A 49 7.28 5.78 -17.24
C ASP A 49 6.86 7.25 -17.38
N LYS A 50 7.21 7.86 -18.52
CA LYS A 50 6.95 9.28 -18.84
C LYS A 50 5.48 9.60 -19.10
N GLU A 51 4.60 8.61 -19.13
CA GLU A 51 3.18 8.79 -19.43
C GLU A 51 2.32 8.96 -18.16
N TYR A 52 2.87 8.69 -16.97
CA TYR A 52 2.14 8.78 -15.70
C TYR A 52 2.59 9.93 -14.80
N ILE A 53 1.69 10.37 -13.93
CA ILE A 53 1.94 11.32 -12.84
C ILE A 53 1.42 10.75 -11.52
N GLY A 54 2.05 11.16 -10.41
CA GLY A 54 1.62 10.83 -9.06
C GLY A 54 0.83 11.97 -8.44
N ILE A 55 -0.33 11.67 -7.84
CA ILE A 55 -1.17 12.63 -7.11
C ILE A 55 -1.09 12.30 -5.62
N ILE A 56 -0.56 13.21 -4.82
CA ILE A 56 -0.45 13.04 -3.36
C ILE A 56 -1.59 13.78 -2.67
N PHE A 57 -2.24 13.07 -1.75
CA PHE A 57 -3.24 13.63 -0.85
C PHE A 57 -3.24 12.87 0.49
N GLU A 58 -3.84 13.47 1.50
CA GLU A 58 -4.04 12.83 2.80
C GLU A 58 -5.42 12.18 2.90
N LEU A 59 -5.46 10.92 3.38
CA LEU A 59 -6.69 10.22 3.74
C LEU A 59 -7.40 10.90 4.92
N LYS A 60 -8.72 11.00 4.83
CA LYS A 60 -9.64 11.51 5.84
C LYS A 60 -10.63 10.43 6.24
N GLU A 61 -11.23 10.57 7.43
CA GLU A 61 -12.27 9.64 7.89
C GLU A 61 -13.47 9.57 6.92
N SER A 62 -13.74 10.64 6.16
CA SER A 62 -14.78 10.68 5.13
C SER A 62 -14.55 9.72 3.97
N ASP A 63 -13.31 9.27 3.75
CA ASP A 63 -12.92 8.41 2.61
C ASP A 63 -13.28 6.95 2.86
N PHE A 64 -13.47 6.57 4.12
CA PHE A 64 -13.81 5.22 4.50
C PHE A 64 -15.26 4.88 4.15
N PRO A 65 -15.57 3.62 3.81
CA PRO A 65 -14.67 2.46 3.87
C PRO A 65 -13.64 2.41 2.73
N LEU A 66 -12.48 1.84 3.05
CA LEU A 66 -11.34 1.62 2.15
C LEU A 66 -10.95 0.16 2.18
N VAL A 67 -10.27 -0.32 1.14
CA VAL A 67 -9.67 -1.66 1.13
C VAL A 67 -8.16 -1.52 1.26
N HIS A 68 -7.53 -2.40 2.04
CA HIS A 68 -6.09 -2.64 2.01
C HIS A 68 -5.86 -4.14 1.90
N SER A 69 -5.26 -4.57 0.80
CA SER A 69 -5.05 -5.99 0.51
C SER A 69 -4.06 -6.19 -0.63
N HIS A 70 -3.77 -7.47 -0.89
CA HIS A 70 -3.07 -7.91 -2.08
C HIS A 70 -3.86 -7.54 -3.35
N TRP A 71 -3.19 -7.19 -4.46
CA TRP A 71 -3.83 -6.81 -5.73
C TRP A 71 -4.78 -7.91 -6.27
N CYS A 72 -4.38 -9.17 -6.13
CA CYS A 72 -5.28 -10.33 -6.15
C CYS A 72 -6.17 -10.38 -4.90
N ILE A 73 -7.25 -9.60 -4.86
CA ILE A 73 -8.23 -9.75 -3.79
C ILE A 73 -8.95 -11.08 -3.98
N ASP A 74 -8.73 -12.01 -3.05
CA ASP A 74 -9.45 -13.28 -2.99
C ASP A 74 -10.97 -13.01 -2.91
N THR A 75 -11.67 -13.25 -4.01
CA THR A 75 -13.13 -13.24 -4.05
C THR A 75 -13.65 -14.63 -4.41
N TYR A 76 -14.88 -14.96 -4.01
CA TYR A 76 -15.44 -16.31 -4.14
C TYR A 76 -15.66 -16.77 -5.59
N GLN A 77 -15.60 -15.89 -6.60
CA GLN A 77 -15.73 -16.34 -7.98
C GLN A 77 -14.36 -16.81 -8.47
N LYS A 78 -14.22 -18.13 -8.66
CA LYS A 78 -13.13 -18.89 -9.31
C LYS A 78 -11.73 -18.27 -9.16
N GLN A 79 -10.81 -19.04 -8.56
CA GLN A 79 -9.39 -18.85 -8.86
C GLN A 79 -9.25 -18.85 -10.39
N ASP A 80 -8.91 -17.69 -10.91
CA ASP A 80 -8.65 -17.47 -12.31
C ASP A 80 -7.17 -17.16 -12.36
N ASP A 81 -6.36 -18.15 -12.69
CA ASP A 81 -4.91 -18.00 -12.73
C ASP A 81 -4.45 -17.25 -13.99
N GLU A 82 -5.39 -16.86 -14.88
CA GLU A 82 -5.07 -16.03 -16.03
C GLU A 82 -4.87 -14.58 -15.60
N LEU A 83 -3.60 -14.16 -15.58
CA LEU A 83 -3.18 -12.79 -15.26
C LEU A 83 -4.01 -11.72 -16.00
N ASN A 84 -4.26 -11.92 -17.29
CA ASN A 84 -5.05 -10.99 -18.12
C ASN A 84 -6.50 -10.81 -17.63
N THR A 85 -7.06 -11.81 -16.97
CA THR A 85 -8.42 -11.79 -16.41
C THR A 85 -8.41 -11.15 -15.03
N ILE A 86 -7.42 -11.49 -14.18
CA ILE A 86 -7.23 -10.85 -12.88
C ILE A 86 -7.00 -9.35 -13.03
N GLU A 87 -6.09 -8.93 -13.91
CA GLU A 87 -5.75 -7.51 -14.14
C GLU A 87 -6.95 -6.67 -14.57
N LYS A 88 -7.92 -7.26 -15.27
CA LYS A 88 -9.11 -6.55 -15.76
C LYS A 88 -10.27 -6.59 -14.76
N ARG A 89 -10.21 -7.46 -13.75
CA ARG A 89 -11.33 -7.67 -12.83
C ARG A 89 -11.37 -6.56 -11.79
N ARG A 90 -12.42 -5.75 -11.83
CA ARG A 90 -12.65 -4.69 -10.84
C ARG A 90 -13.80 -5.07 -9.94
N TYR A 91 -13.49 -5.27 -8.66
CA TYR A 91 -14.48 -5.60 -7.64
C TYR A 91 -15.22 -4.37 -7.11
N SER A 92 -16.51 -4.48 -6.90
CA SER A 92 -17.25 -3.50 -6.10
C SER A 92 -16.96 -3.67 -4.61
N LEU A 93 -17.15 -2.61 -3.84
CA LEU A 93 -16.99 -2.66 -2.38
C LEU A 93 -17.89 -3.73 -1.74
N SER A 94 -19.12 -3.91 -2.23
CA SER A 94 -20.06 -4.89 -1.69
C SER A 94 -19.60 -6.33 -1.93
N GLU A 95 -18.94 -6.61 -3.06
CA GLU A 95 -18.34 -7.92 -3.32
C GLU A 95 -17.16 -8.19 -2.38
N ILE A 96 -16.28 -7.21 -2.18
CA ILE A 96 -15.14 -7.36 -1.26
C ILE A 96 -15.62 -7.52 0.18
N LEU A 97 -16.63 -6.74 0.62
CA LEU A 97 -17.23 -6.88 1.94
C LEU A 97 -17.81 -8.28 2.18
N ARG A 98 -18.37 -8.90 1.14
CA ARG A 98 -18.92 -10.25 1.23
C ARG A 98 -17.82 -11.31 1.28
N ASP A 99 -16.81 -11.17 0.42
CA ASP A 99 -15.86 -12.25 0.15
C ASP A 99 -14.57 -12.14 0.96
N ASN A 100 -14.10 -10.92 1.24
CA ASN A 100 -12.93 -10.62 2.07
C ASN A 100 -13.16 -9.41 2.99
N PRO A 101 -14.09 -9.52 3.97
CA PRO A 101 -14.42 -8.41 4.87
C PRO A 101 -13.24 -7.93 5.72
N HIS A 102 -12.21 -8.78 5.93
CA HIS A 102 -11.05 -8.45 6.75
C HIS A 102 -10.12 -7.43 6.09
N SER A 103 -10.15 -7.33 4.75
CA SER A 103 -9.43 -6.31 4.00
C SER A 103 -10.16 -4.96 3.94
N VAL A 104 -11.37 -4.85 4.50
CA VAL A 104 -12.16 -3.60 4.49
C VAL A 104 -11.99 -2.87 5.81
N PHE A 105 -11.53 -1.63 5.72
CA PHE A 105 -11.30 -0.74 6.86
C PHE A 105 -12.35 0.37 6.88
N ASN A 106 -12.77 0.75 8.08
CA ASN A 106 -13.81 1.77 8.30
C ASN A 106 -13.29 3.05 8.95
N ASN A 107 -12.00 3.09 9.30
CA ASN A 107 -11.35 4.25 9.90
C ASN A 107 -9.83 4.16 9.76
N LEU A 108 -9.16 5.30 9.96
CA LEU A 108 -7.72 5.40 9.80
C LEU A 108 -6.93 4.58 10.83
N SER A 109 -7.46 4.43 12.05
CA SER A 109 -6.81 3.66 13.10
C SER A 109 -6.70 2.18 12.74
N GLY A 110 -7.76 1.60 12.17
CA GLY A 110 -7.78 0.22 11.72
C GLY A 110 -6.78 -0.04 10.60
N LEU A 111 -6.78 0.85 9.59
CA LEU A 111 -5.83 0.77 8.47
C LEU A 111 -4.37 0.87 8.94
N LYS A 112 -4.06 1.80 9.86
CA LYS A 112 -2.71 1.96 10.42
C LYS A 112 -2.23 0.70 11.15
N GLU A 113 -3.10 0.08 11.95
CA GLU A 113 -2.73 -1.12 12.69
C GLU A 113 -2.54 -2.33 11.78
N ASP A 114 -3.37 -2.46 10.74
CA ASP A 114 -3.22 -3.50 9.73
C ASP A 114 -1.91 -3.36 8.96
N TYR A 115 -1.63 -2.14 8.47
CA TYR A 115 -0.38 -1.83 7.79
C TYR A 115 0.85 -2.18 8.64
N ARG A 116 0.82 -1.84 9.94
CA ARG A 116 1.89 -2.20 10.88
C ARG A 116 2.02 -3.73 11.03
N LYS A 117 0.90 -4.44 11.13
CA LYS A 117 0.88 -5.90 11.23
C LYS A 117 1.44 -6.56 9.97
N THR A 118 1.15 -6.05 8.77
CA THR A 118 1.71 -6.56 7.51
C THR A 118 3.23 -6.51 7.51
N ILE A 119 3.82 -5.37 7.92
CA ILE A 119 5.28 -5.24 8.02
C ILE A 119 5.85 -6.24 9.03
N ILE A 120 5.25 -6.32 10.22
CA ILE A 120 5.70 -7.24 11.28
C ILE A 120 5.60 -8.70 10.80
N TRP A 121 4.51 -9.04 10.12
CA TRP A 121 4.30 -10.37 9.57
C TRP A 121 5.34 -10.70 8.50
N ARG A 122 5.62 -9.80 7.55
CA ARG A 122 6.66 -10.00 6.52
C ARG A 122 8.05 -10.17 7.13
N ILE A 123 8.42 -9.35 8.12
CA ILE A 123 9.69 -9.50 8.86
C ILE A 123 9.73 -10.89 9.51
N GLY A 124 8.64 -11.26 10.19
CA GLY A 124 8.48 -12.58 10.78
C GLY A 124 8.69 -13.69 9.76
N ASN A 125 8.03 -13.60 8.60
CA ASN A 125 8.04 -14.61 7.55
C ASN A 125 9.44 -14.77 6.93
N THR A 126 10.25 -13.71 6.93
CA THR A 126 11.64 -13.76 6.47
C THR A 126 12.59 -14.41 7.48
N VAL A 127 12.31 -14.32 8.79
CA VAL A 127 13.22 -14.82 9.84
C VAL A 127 12.75 -16.10 10.52
N ASP A 128 11.49 -16.46 10.32
CA ASP A 128 10.85 -17.63 10.90
C ASP A 128 10.80 -18.76 9.85
N ASP A 129 11.60 -19.79 10.07
CA ASP A 129 11.66 -21.00 9.22
C ASP A 129 10.58 -22.03 9.62
N SER A 130 9.55 -21.62 10.36
CA SER A 130 8.47 -22.51 10.84
C SER A 130 7.42 -22.86 9.80
N ASN A 131 7.73 -22.69 8.51
CA ASN A 131 6.93 -23.22 7.43
C ASN A 131 6.78 -24.73 7.62
N TYR A 132 5.54 -25.21 7.73
CA TYR A 132 5.25 -26.63 7.87
C TYR A 132 4.30 -27.07 6.77
N LEU A 133 4.49 -28.29 6.28
CA LEU A 133 3.51 -28.95 5.44
C LEU A 133 2.38 -29.44 6.34
N ASP A 134 1.14 -29.08 6.00
CA ASP A 134 -0.01 -29.71 6.63
C ASP A 134 -0.19 -31.16 6.15
N LYS A 135 -1.21 -31.83 6.68
CA LYS A 135 -1.52 -33.24 6.36
C LYS A 135 -1.79 -33.50 4.87
N ASP A 136 -2.10 -32.45 4.11
CA ASP A 136 -2.42 -32.50 2.68
C ASP A 136 -1.21 -32.05 1.82
N GLY A 137 -0.04 -31.83 2.45
CA GLY A 137 1.17 -31.37 1.76
C GLY A 137 1.16 -29.90 1.38
N ILE A 138 0.27 -29.10 1.99
CA ILE A 138 0.16 -27.66 1.73
C ILE A 138 1.03 -26.92 2.75
N TYR A 139 1.93 -26.05 2.28
CA TYR A 139 2.67 -25.17 3.17
C TYR A 139 1.68 -24.27 3.93
N LYS A 140 1.70 -24.37 5.26
CA LYS A 140 0.96 -23.49 6.14
C LYS A 140 1.91 -22.68 7.01
N SER A 141 1.58 -21.41 7.14
CA SER A 141 2.13 -20.52 8.15
C SER A 141 1.25 -20.57 9.41
N ASP A 142 1.88 -20.43 10.58
CA ASP A 142 1.17 -20.00 11.78
C ASP A 142 1.40 -18.50 11.94
N ASP A 143 0.45 -17.70 11.43
CA ASP A 143 0.58 -16.24 11.41
C ASP A 143 0.85 -15.65 12.80
N LYS A 144 0.36 -16.29 13.87
CA LYS A 144 0.64 -15.85 15.24
C LYS A 144 2.11 -16.05 15.60
N LYS A 145 2.72 -17.18 15.20
CA LYS A 145 4.15 -17.43 15.41
C LYS A 145 5.00 -16.50 14.55
N ILE A 146 4.65 -16.34 13.28
CA ILE A 146 5.34 -15.42 12.36
C ILE A 146 5.36 -14.00 12.94
N ILE A 147 4.20 -13.47 13.33
CA ILE A 147 4.10 -12.14 13.95
C ILE A 147 4.93 -12.09 15.24
N ALA A 148 4.90 -13.13 16.08
CA ALA A 148 5.68 -13.19 17.30
C ALA A 148 7.21 -13.18 17.02
N SER A 149 7.67 -13.86 15.97
CA SER A 149 9.06 -13.88 15.53
C SER A 149 9.52 -12.52 15.02
N GLY A 150 8.70 -11.85 14.21
CA GLY A 150 8.96 -10.48 13.76
C GLY A 150 9.05 -9.49 14.93
N LEU A 151 8.09 -9.54 15.85
CA LEU A 151 8.11 -8.73 17.07
C LEU A 151 9.33 -9.01 17.95
N ARG A 152 9.74 -10.27 18.05
CA ARG A 152 10.92 -10.67 18.83
C ARG A 152 12.17 -10.03 18.26
N LEU A 153 12.40 -10.12 16.95
CA LEU A 153 13.55 -9.51 16.29
C LEU A 153 13.59 -8.00 16.51
N ILE A 154 12.47 -7.30 16.28
CA ILE A 154 12.36 -5.84 16.45
C ILE A 154 12.73 -5.44 17.89
N LYS A 155 12.27 -6.20 18.89
CA LYS A 155 12.53 -5.92 20.31
C LYS A 155 13.95 -6.28 20.74
N SER A 156 14.45 -7.46 20.35
CA SER A 156 15.74 -7.98 20.83
C SER A 156 16.93 -7.37 20.10
N ASN A 157 16.76 -6.95 18.85
CA ASN A 157 17.82 -6.37 18.04
C ASN A 157 17.30 -5.27 17.10
N PRO A 158 16.90 -4.10 17.64
CA PRO A 158 16.29 -3.03 16.87
C PRO A 158 17.20 -2.49 15.76
N LYS A 159 18.52 -2.44 15.98
CA LYS A 159 19.47 -1.98 14.95
C LYS A 159 19.54 -2.92 13.76
N LYS A 160 19.48 -4.23 14.00
CA LYS A 160 19.39 -5.24 12.92
C LYS A 160 18.07 -5.12 12.19
N ALA A 161 16.96 -4.98 12.92
CA ALA A 161 15.64 -4.79 12.33
C ALA A 161 15.58 -3.54 11.44
N GLU A 162 16.16 -2.42 11.90
CA GLU A 162 16.29 -1.19 11.13
C GLU A 162 17.10 -1.41 9.85
N LYS A 163 18.33 -1.90 9.96
CA LYS A 163 19.22 -2.06 8.82
C LYS A 163 18.72 -3.07 7.78
N GLU A 164 18.23 -4.23 8.22
CA GLU A 164 17.90 -5.34 7.31
C GLU A 164 16.49 -5.26 6.73
N PHE A 165 15.59 -4.51 7.37
CA PHE A 165 14.18 -4.46 6.98
C PHE A 165 13.69 -3.02 6.79
N PHE A 166 13.74 -2.16 7.81
CA PHE A 166 13.15 -0.82 7.70
C PHE A 166 13.87 0.12 6.73
N ASP A 167 15.20 0.01 6.67
CA ASP A 167 16.08 0.75 5.77
C ASP A 167 16.52 -0.09 4.57
N ASN A 168 15.93 -1.25 4.33
CA ASN A 168 16.24 -2.07 3.15
C ASN A 168 15.20 -1.81 2.05
N SER A 169 15.65 -1.31 0.89
CA SER A 169 14.78 -1.05 -0.27
C SER A 169 14.10 -2.31 -0.76
N ASP A 170 14.89 -3.37 -0.93
CA ASP A 170 14.46 -4.59 -1.61
C ASP A 170 13.45 -5.33 -0.73
N PHE A 171 13.64 -5.27 0.59
CA PHE A 171 12.66 -5.79 1.53
C PHE A 171 11.37 -4.96 1.53
N MET A 172 11.47 -3.63 1.51
CA MET A 172 10.29 -2.77 1.50
C MET A 172 9.47 -2.90 0.21
N GLU A 173 10.15 -3.03 -0.93
CA GLU A 173 9.54 -3.43 -2.20
C GLU A 173 8.80 -4.76 -2.02
N PHE A 174 9.48 -5.82 -1.58
CA PHE A 174 8.84 -7.13 -1.32
C PHE A 174 7.63 -7.08 -0.37
N VAL A 175 7.64 -6.22 0.65
CA VAL A 175 6.52 -6.12 1.61
C VAL A 175 5.26 -5.62 0.91
N PHE A 176 5.40 -4.66 -0.02
CA PHE A 176 4.30 -3.85 -0.53
C PHE A 176 4.16 -3.85 -2.06
N GLU A 177 5.01 -4.57 -2.79
CA GLU A 177 4.88 -4.78 -4.24
C GLU A 177 3.49 -5.29 -4.60
N ASP A 178 2.91 -6.09 -3.69
CA ASP A 178 1.60 -6.68 -3.89
C ASP A 178 0.44 -5.92 -3.20
N TYR A 179 0.70 -4.95 -2.33
CA TYR A 179 -0.35 -4.36 -1.47
C TYR A 179 -0.81 -2.99 -1.96
N GLU A 180 -2.12 -2.82 -2.08
CA GLU A 180 -2.74 -1.57 -2.51
C GLU A 180 -3.78 -1.08 -1.51
N VAL A 181 -4.03 0.24 -1.52
CA VAL A 181 -5.20 0.85 -0.88
C VAL A 181 -6.20 1.21 -1.97
N LEU A 182 -7.40 0.63 -1.92
CA LEU A 182 -8.48 0.96 -2.86
C LEU A 182 -9.42 1.99 -2.23
N LEU A 183 -9.55 3.15 -2.88
CA LEU A 183 -10.55 4.16 -2.55
C LEU A 183 -11.80 3.98 -3.39
N PHE A 184 -12.97 4.13 -2.76
CA PHE A 184 -14.29 4.02 -3.41
C PHE A 184 -15.06 5.35 -3.42
N LYS A 185 -14.44 6.42 -2.89
CA LYS A 185 -15.01 7.76 -2.83
C LYS A 185 -14.12 8.80 -3.52
N ASN A 186 -14.76 9.77 -4.15
CA ASN A 186 -14.07 10.88 -4.82
C ASN A 186 -13.17 11.65 -3.85
N VAL A 187 -12.06 12.16 -4.39
CA VAL A 187 -11.15 13.05 -3.67
C VAL A 187 -11.31 14.45 -4.25
N GLU A 188 -11.85 15.36 -3.45
CA GLU A 188 -12.04 16.76 -3.84
C GLU A 188 -10.72 17.44 -4.26
N PRO A 189 -10.74 18.35 -5.26
CA PRO A 189 -9.52 18.96 -5.80
C PRO A 189 -8.71 19.74 -4.77
N ASN A 190 -9.38 20.37 -3.79
CA ASN A 190 -8.71 21.10 -2.70
C ASN A 190 -7.92 20.21 -1.72
N ARG A 191 -8.03 18.89 -1.84
CA ARG A 191 -7.27 17.92 -1.03
C ARG A 191 -5.99 17.46 -1.71
N ILE A 192 -5.80 17.79 -2.98
CA ILE A 192 -4.58 17.46 -3.71
C ILE A 192 -3.46 18.34 -3.16
N GLU A 193 -2.51 17.72 -2.47
CA GLU A 193 -1.36 18.41 -1.90
C GLU A 193 -0.26 18.60 -2.94
N LYS A 194 -0.10 17.62 -3.84
CA LYS A 194 1.02 17.61 -4.77
C LYS A 194 0.74 16.80 -6.03
N VAL A 195 1.42 17.19 -7.12
CA VAL A 195 1.54 16.41 -8.35
C VAL A 195 3.02 16.16 -8.64
N ILE A 196 3.43 14.89 -8.72
CA ILE A 196 4.78 14.44 -9.07
C ILE A 196 4.84 14.08 -10.55
N LYS A 197 5.90 14.51 -11.25
CA LYS A 197 6.14 14.25 -12.67
C LYS A 197 7.61 13.93 -12.94
N THR A 198 7.90 13.30 -14.07
CA THR A 198 9.24 12.89 -14.53
C THR A 198 10.31 13.98 -14.62
N ASN A 199 9.93 15.27 -14.57
CA ASN A 199 10.86 16.41 -14.58
C ASN A 199 10.65 17.38 -13.42
N THR A 200 9.86 17.01 -12.41
CA THR A 200 9.84 17.79 -11.18
C THR A 200 11.24 17.62 -10.56
N ASN A 201 12.01 18.71 -10.43
CA ASN A 201 13.21 18.74 -9.58
C ASN A 201 12.75 18.51 -8.14
N TYR A 202 12.45 17.27 -7.84
CA TYR A 202 11.93 16.83 -6.57
C TYR A 202 12.98 15.89 -6.03
N SER A 203 13.88 16.46 -5.25
CA SER A 203 14.88 15.63 -4.61
C SER A 203 14.13 14.70 -3.66
N TYR A 204 14.52 13.44 -3.71
CA TYR A 204 14.09 12.41 -2.77
C TYR A 204 14.07 12.92 -1.31
N ASN A 205 15.02 13.79 -0.95
CA ASN A 205 15.13 14.40 0.37
C ASN A 205 13.99 15.38 0.69
N GLU A 206 13.47 16.12 -0.28
CA GLU A 206 12.32 17.03 -0.10
C GLU A 206 11.04 16.25 0.21
N LEU A 207 10.77 15.16 -0.51
CA LEU A 207 9.64 14.26 -0.21
C LEU A 207 9.73 13.71 1.20
N MET A 208 10.91 13.21 1.58
CA MET A 208 11.10 12.63 2.90
C MET A 208 11.02 13.65 4.02
N ASN A 209 11.48 14.88 3.81
CA ASN A 209 11.33 15.94 4.81
C ASN A 209 9.86 16.32 5.00
N GLU A 210 9.08 16.41 3.92
CA GLU A 210 7.63 16.66 3.98
C GLU A 210 6.90 15.53 4.71
N ILE A 211 7.23 14.27 4.41
CA ILE A 211 6.67 13.10 5.07
C ILE A 211 7.05 13.09 6.56
N LYS A 212 8.34 13.23 6.91
CA LYS A 212 8.83 13.21 8.30
C LYS A 212 8.23 14.33 9.14
N THR A 213 8.12 15.54 8.59
CA THR A 213 7.52 16.69 9.29
C THR A 213 6.06 16.41 9.64
N HIS A 214 5.32 15.76 8.72
CA HIS A 214 3.93 15.40 8.96
C HIS A 214 3.79 14.28 10.01
N TYR A 215 4.65 13.25 9.99
CA TYR A 215 4.61 12.18 11.00
C TYR A 215 5.09 12.62 12.40
N ASN A 216 5.93 13.65 12.50
CA ASN A 216 6.40 14.18 13.79
C ASN A 216 5.47 15.23 14.42
N ASN A 217 4.48 15.73 13.67
CA ASN A 217 3.53 16.75 14.12
C ASN A 217 2.16 16.18 14.52
N VAL A 218 2.02 14.85 14.59
CA VAL A 218 0.81 14.13 15.01
C VAL A 218 1.09 13.30 16.25
#